data_AF-A0A8J6L0I2-F1
#
_entry.id   AF-A0A8J6L0I2-F1
#
_cell.length_a   1.000
_cell.length_b   1.000
_cell.length_c   1.000
_cell.angle_alpha   90.00
_cell.angle_beta   90.00
_cell.angle_gamma   90.00
#
_symmetry.space_group_name_H-M   'P 1'
#
loop_
_entity.id
_entity.type
_entity.pdbx_description
1 polymer ?
#
loop_
_entity_poly.entity_id
_entity_poly.type
_entity_poly.pdbx_seq_one_letter_code
_entity_poly.pdbx_strand_id
1 'polypeptide(L)'
;MCWCLVLRGGPLTGSYRLRQFHLHWGSADDHGSEHMVDGVRYAAELHVVHWNSDKYPSFVEAAHESDGLAVLGIFLQIGEHNPQLQKITDILDSIKEKGKQTRFTNFDPLSLLPPSWDYWTYPGSLTVPPLLESVTWIVLKQPINISSQQVHLLTNLPREQLATCSNTAHSFGYCPDPSGLCFCSCQGGREEKVEEFINSKQPEQPLRGWGGERY
;
A
#
# COMPACT_ATOMS: atom_id res chain seq x y z
N MET A 1 20.58 -6.23 -11.93
CA MET A 1 20.62 -4.82 -11.47
C MET A 1 19.31 -4.57 -10.74
N CYS A 2 19.37 -4.14 -9.48
CA CYS A 2 18.19 -3.93 -8.64
C CYS A 2 17.73 -2.49 -8.89
N TRP A 3 16.70 -2.30 -9.71
CA TRP A 3 16.17 -0.98 -10.04
C TRP A 3 15.58 -0.38 -8.77
N CYS A 4 16.18 0.70 -8.27
CA CYS A 4 15.59 1.50 -7.21
C CYS A 4 14.36 2.19 -7.79
N LEU A 5 13.19 1.64 -7.55
CA LEU A 5 11.93 2.33 -7.78
C LEU A 5 11.90 3.55 -6.85
N VAL A 6 11.89 4.75 -7.43
CA VAL A 6 11.88 6.03 -6.71
C VAL A 6 10.64 6.82 -7.12
N LEU A 7 9.91 7.31 -6.13
CA LEU A 7 8.76 8.19 -6.26
C LEU A 7 9.19 9.65 -6.15
N ARG A 8 8.72 10.51 -7.07
CA ARG A 8 9.05 11.94 -7.12
C ARG A 8 7.86 12.74 -7.67
N GLY A 9 7.82 14.03 -7.37
CA GLY A 9 6.81 14.97 -7.90
C GLY A 9 5.46 14.91 -7.19
N GLY A 10 4.44 15.55 -7.77
CA GLY A 10 3.14 15.71 -7.14
C GLY A 10 3.27 16.46 -5.79
N PRO A 11 2.79 15.90 -4.67
CA PRO A 11 2.89 16.53 -3.35
C PRO A 11 4.28 16.37 -2.69
N LEU A 12 5.18 15.60 -3.29
CA LEU A 12 6.44 15.20 -2.67
C LEU A 12 7.55 16.22 -2.91
N THR A 13 8.34 16.49 -1.88
CA THR A 13 9.59 17.26 -1.99
C THR A 13 10.78 16.30 -1.84
N GLY A 14 11.52 16.09 -2.93
CA GLY A 14 12.66 15.17 -2.98
C GLY A 14 12.30 13.79 -3.51
N SER A 15 13.16 12.81 -3.19
CA SER A 15 13.11 11.46 -3.75
C SER A 15 12.76 10.42 -2.70
N TYR A 16 11.72 9.65 -2.98
CA TYR A 16 11.21 8.64 -2.05
C TYR A 16 11.49 7.24 -2.60
N ARG A 17 12.41 6.51 -1.99
CA ARG A 17 12.83 5.19 -2.45
C ARG A 17 11.88 4.09 -1.98
N LEU A 18 11.51 3.18 -2.87
CA LEU A 18 10.67 2.03 -2.55
C LEU A 18 11.33 1.15 -1.50
N ARG A 19 10.57 0.84 -0.44
CA ARG A 19 10.96 -0.06 0.65
C ARG A 19 10.30 -1.43 0.50
N GLN A 20 8.99 -1.44 0.34
CA GLN A 20 8.14 -2.62 0.32
C GLN A 20 6.78 -2.30 -0.28
N PHE A 21 6.02 -3.34 -0.64
CA PHE A 21 4.58 -3.23 -0.78
C PHE A 21 3.87 -4.34 0.00
N HIS A 22 2.62 -4.08 0.38
CA HIS A 22 1.75 -5.03 1.06
C HIS A 22 0.29 -4.80 0.66
N LEU A 23 -0.55 -5.81 0.87
CA LEU A 23 -1.97 -5.74 0.62
C LEU A 23 -2.75 -5.78 1.93
N HIS A 24 -3.88 -5.08 1.93
CA HIS A 24 -4.97 -5.21 2.89
C HIS A 24 -6.17 -5.81 2.18
N TRP A 25 -6.88 -6.73 2.82
CA TRP A 25 -8.06 -7.37 2.26
C TRP A 25 -9.05 -7.76 3.36
N GLY A 26 -10.31 -7.88 2.96
CA GLY A 26 -11.42 -8.21 3.84
C GLY A 26 -11.65 -9.70 3.95
N SER A 27 -12.65 -10.09 4.75
CA SER A 27 -13.15 -11.46 4.76
C SER A 27 -14.13 -11.76 3.62
N ALA A 28 -14.53 -10.74 2.87
CA ALA A 28 -15.45 -10.81 1.74
C ALA A 28 -15.10 -9.73 0.70
N ASP A 29 -15.72 -9.85 -0.47
CA ASP A 29 -15.43 -9.07 -1.68
C ASP A 29 -15.80 -7.57 -1.57
N ASP A 30 -16.50 -7.15 -0.51
CA ASP A 30 -17.10 -5.81 -0.35
C ASP A 30 -16.56 -4.97 0.82
N HIS A 31 -15.58 -5.47 1.61
CA HIS A 31 -15.01 -4.71 2.75
C HIS A 31 -13.55 -5.05 3.09
N GLY A 32 -12.61 -4.74 2.19
CA GLY A 32 -11.19 -5.00 2.42
C GLY A 32 -10.23 -3.83 2.30
N SER A 33 -10.61 -2.73 1.65
CA SER A 33 -9.78 -1.53 1.62
C SER A 33 -9.75 -0.81 2.97
N GLU A 34 -8.62 -0.19 3.28
CA GLU A 34 -8.50 0.66 4.48
C GLU A 34 -9.23 1.99 4.23
N HIS A 35 -8.95 2.62 3.08
CA HIS A 35 -9.63 3.83 2.64
C HIS A 35 -11.04 3.53 2.11
N MET A 36 -11.88 4.56 2.13
CA MET A 36 -13.23 4.58 1.57
C MET A 36 -13.39 5.79 0.65
N VAL A 37 -14.21 5.63 -0.39
CA VAL A 37 -14.59 6.72 -1.30
C VAL A 37 -16.10 6.85 -1.23
N ASP A 38 -16.61 8.01 -0.83
CA ASP A 38 -18.06 8.24 -0.65
C ASP A 38 -18.75 7.16 0.22
N GLY A 39 -18.05 6.69 1.26
CA GLY A 39 -18.54 5.64 2.18
C GLY A 39 -18.50 4.22 1.63
N VAL A 40 -17.91 4.00 0.45
CA VAL A 40 -17.77 2.70 -0.21
C VAL A 40 -16.37 2.14 0.02
N ARG A 41 -16.30 0.88 0.48
CA ARG A 41 -15.08 0.08 0.55
C ARG A 41 -14.88 -0.75 -0.72
N TYR A 42 -13.63 -1.05 -1.03
CA TYR A 42 -13.21 -1.94 -2.09
C TYR A 42 -12.83 -3.33 -1.53
N ALA A 43 -12.66 -4.31 -2.41
CA ALA A 43 -12.36 -5.70 -2.03
C ALA A 43 -11.00 -5.84 -1.32
N ALA A 44 -10.03 -5.01 -1.72
CA ALA A 44 -8.69 -4.95 -1.14
C ALA A 44 -8.03 -3.61 -1.45
N GLU A 45 -6.89 -3.35 -0.83
CA GLU A 45 -6.06 -2.18 -1.10
C GLU A 45 -4.57 -2.54 -1.07
N LEU A 46 -3.84 -2.10 -2.09
CA LEU A 46 -2.40 -2.28 -2.20
C LEU A 46 -1.70 -1.00 -1.74
N HIS A 47 -0.75 -1.16 -0.82
CA HIS A 47 0.12 -0.09 -0.34
C HIS A 47 1.54 -0.27 -0.85
N VAL A 48 2.05 0.73 -1.57
CA VAL A 48 3.43 0.79 -2.04
C VAL A 48 4.20 1.84 -1.22
N VAL A 49 5.06 1.38 -0.33
CA VAL A 49 5.68 2.21 0.72
C VAL A 49 7.06 2.68 0.29
N HIS A 50 7.24 4.00 0.29
CA HIS A 50 8.49 4.67 -0.01
C HIS A 50 8.94 5.54 1.18
N TRP A 51 10.23 5.85 1.23
CA TRP A 51 10.82 6.72 2.26
C TRP A 51 11.74 7.77 1.65
N ASN A 52 11.77 8.97 2.23
CA ASN A 52 12.54 10.10 1.74
C ASN A 52 14.04 9.87 1.93
N SER A 53 14.67 9.33 0.90
CA SER A 53 16.07 8.94 0.92
C SER A 53 17.03 10.09 0.64
N ASP A 54 16.52 11.23 0.20
CA ASP A 54 17.33 12.44 0.03
C ASP A 54 17.57 13.14 1.37
N LYS A 55 16.58 13.10 2.27
CA LYS A 55 16.62 13.81 3.55
C LYS A 55 17.08 12.95 4.72
N TYR A 56 16.72 11.66 4.72
CA TYR A 56 16.99 10.78 5.85
C TYR A 56 18.01 9.69 5.51
N PRO A 57 18.82 9.21 6.47
CA PRO A 57 19.80 8.16 6.21
C PRO A 57 19.18 6.77 6.07
N SER A 58 18.01 6.56 6.67
CA SER A 58 17.36 5.26 6.74
C SER A 58 15.83 5.36 6.76
N PHE A 59 15.17 4.26 6.39
CA PHE A 59 13.72 4.12 6.53
C PHE A 59 13.24 4.36 7.96
N VAL A 60 14.00 3.88 8.95
CA VAL A 60 13.62 3.97 10.37
C VAL A 60 13.60 5.42 10.81
N GLU A 61 14.66 6.18 10.51
CA GLU A 61 14.70 7.61 10.83
C GLU A 61 13.64 8.39 10.08
N ALA A 62 13.45 8.10 8.79
CA ALA A 62 12.38 8.72 8.00
C ALA A 62 11.00 8.46 8.64
N ALA A 63 10.70 7.25 9.10
CA ALA A 63 9.40 6.92 9.68
C ALA A 63 9.03 7.76 10.92
N HIS A 64 9.99 8.43 11.56
CA HIS A 64 9.76 9.32 12.70
C HIS A 64 9.56 10.79 12.33
N GLU A 65 9.58 11.13 11.05
CA GLU A 65 9.57 12.50 10.56
C GLU A 65 8.36 12.77 9.68
N SER A 66 7.77 13.97 9.78
CA SER A 66 6.46 14.28 9.18
C SER A 66 6.41 14.18 7.64
N ASP A 67 7.55 14.30 6.97
CA ASP A 67 7.73 14.16 5.51
C ASP A 67 8.55 12.91 5.16
N GLY A 68 8.66 11.97 6.09
CA GLY A 68 9.53 10.82 5.99
C GLY A 68 9.10 9.76 5.00
N LEU A 69 7.79 9.52 4.89
CA LEU A 69 7.24 8.43 4.10
C LEU A 69 6.26 8.94 3.04
N ALA A 70 6.20 8.23 1.93
CA ALA A 70 5.18 8.39 0.91
C ALA A 70 4.57 7.03 0.61
N VAL A 71 3.25 6.91 0.72
CA VAL A 71 2.54 5.64 0.47
C VAL A 71 1.57 5.84 -0.68
N LEU A 72 1.73 5.01 -1.71
CA LEU A 72 0.78 4.92 -2.80
C LEU A 72 -0.30 3.89 -2.43
N GLY A 73 -1.55 4.33 -2.30
CA GLY A 73 -2.72 3.49 -2.08
C GLY A 73 -3.44 3.20 -3.39
N ILE A 74 -3.73 1.92 -3.66
CA ILE A 74 -4.35 1.47 -4.90
C ILE A 74 -5.50 0.53 -4.55
N PHE A 75 -6.72 0.91 -4.89
CA PHE A 75 -7.90 0.08 -4.68
C PHE A 75 -7.93 -1.12 -5.62
N LEU A 76 -8.35 -2.27 -5.09
CA LEU A 76 -8.57 -3.50 -5.84
C LEU A 76 -10.07 -3.82 -5.82
N GLN A 77 -10.68 -3.96 -7.00
CA GLN A 77 -12.11 -4.26 -7.14
C GLN A 77 -12.33 -5.57 -7.89
N ILE A 78 -13.46 -6.24 -7.61
CA ILE A 78 -13.85 -7.44 -8.35
C ILE A 78 -14.13 -7.10 -9.80
N GLY A 79 -13.47 -7.82 -10.71
CA GLY A 79 -13.62 -7.66 -12.14
C GLY A 79 -12.84 -8.74 -12.90
N GLU A 80 -12.20 -8.34 -13.98
CA GLU A 80 -11.36 -9.23 -14.78
C GLU A 80 -10.13 -9.74 -14.02
N HIS A 81 -9.67 -10.93 -14.40
CA HIS A 81 -8.42 -11.52 -13.87
C HIS A 81 -7.24 -10.59 -14.10
N ASN A 82 -6.37 -10.47 -13.10
CA ASN A 82 -5.17 -9.65 -13.16
C ASN A 82 -3.92 -10.52 -13.27
N PRO A 83 -3.27 -10.62 -14.45
CA PRO A 83 -2.07 -11.44 -14.62
C PRO A 83 -0.87 -11.00 -13.77
N GLN A 84 -0.81 -9.72 -13.38
CA GLN A 84 0.30 -9.22 -12.57
C GLN A 84 0.11 -9.60 -11.11
N LEU A 85 -1.12 -9.51 -10.59
CA LEU A 85 -1.44 -9.99 -9.25
C LEU A 85 -1.31 -11.52 -9.15
N GLN A 86 -1.51 -12.26 -10.26
CA GLN A 86 -1.38 -13.71 -10.26
C GLN A 86 0.01 -14.17 -9.76
N LYS A 87 1.07 -13.45 -10.14
CA LYS A 87 2.44 -13.73 -9.70
C LYS A 87 2.59 -13.68 -8.18
N ILE A 88 1.82 -12.82 -7.51
CA ILE A 88 1.78 -12.73 -6.04
C ILE A 88 0.93 -13.88 -5.50
N THR A 89 -0.26 -14.13 -6.07
CA THR A 89 -1.15 -15.18 -5.57
C THR A 89 -0.55 -16.58 -5.69
N ASP A 90 0.28 -16.82 -6.71
CA ASP A 90 0.98 -18.10 -6.93
C ASP A 90 1.95 -18.47 -5.80
N ILE A 91 2.49 -17.48 -5.08
CA ILE A 91 3.45 -17.72 -4.01
C ILE A 91 2.82 -17.78 -2.62
N LEU A 92 1.54 -17.43 -2.47
CA LEU A 92 0.88 -17.33 -1.16
C LEU A 92 0.89 -18.66 -0.39
N ASP A 93 0.72 -19.78 -1.09
CA ASP A 93 0.78 -21.11 -0.50
C ASP A 93 2.12 -21.41 0.19
N SER A 94 3.22 -20.87 -0.35
CA SER A 94 4.57 -21.05 0.21
C SER A 94 4.82 -20.26 1.48
N ILE A 95 3.98 -19.26 1.75
CA ILE A 95 4.10 -18.37 2.90
C ILE A 95 2.94 -18.47 3.88
N LYS A 96 2.05 -19.47 3.81
CA LYS A 96 0.86 -19.60 4.68
C LYS A 96 1.11 -19.54 6.20
N GLU A 97 2.27 -19.96 6.67
CA GLU A 97 2.58 -19.95 8.11
C GLU A 97 3.26 -18.64 8.50
N LYS A 98 2.85 -18.07 9.65
CA LYS A 98 3.44 -16.85 10.19
C LYS A 98 4.97 -16.98 10.29
N GLY A 99 5.68 -15.97 9.79
CA GLY A 99 7.14 -15.94 9.76
C GLY A 99 7.79 -16.68 8.59
N LYS A 100 7.04 -17.46 7.80
CA LYS A 100 7.56 -18.00 6.54
C LYS A 100 7.77 -16.87 5.53
N GLN A 101 8.85 -17.00 4.78
CA GLN A 101 9.22 -16.10 3.71
C GLN A 101 9.63 -16.93 2.51
N THR A 102 9.36 -16.41 1.33
CA THR A 102 9.81 -16.98 0.06
C THR A 102 10.55 -15.94 -0.74
N ARG A 103 11.44 -16.38 -1.63
CA ARG A 103 12.13 -15.47 -2.53
C ARG A 103 11.16 -15.06 -3.63
N PHE A 104 10.91 -13.76 -3.72
CA PHE A 104 10.11 -13.16 -4.78
C PHE A 104 10.98 -12.19 -5.56
N THR A 105 11.44 -12.62 -6.74
CA THR A 105 12.38 -11.86 -7.58
C THR A 105 11.77 -11.60 -8.96
N ASN A 106 12.27 -10.58 -9.66
CA ASN A 106 11.82 -10.20 -11.02
C ASN A 106 10.34 -9.78 -11.06
N PHE A 107 9.84 -9.21 -9.97
CA PHE A 107 8.53 -8.58 -9.92
C PHE A 107 8.69 -7.07 -10.05
N ASP A 108 7.90 -6.46 -10.90
CA ASP A 108 7.81 -5.01 -11.04
C ASP A 108 6.52 -4.52 -10.37
N PRO A 109 6.60 -3.87 -9.20
CA PRO A 109 5.44 -3.29 -8.53
C PRO A 109 4.68 -2.28 -9.38
N LEU A 110 5.32 -1.62 -10.35
CA LEU A 110 4.64 -0.69 -11.25
C LEU A 110 3.65 -1.39 -12.18
N SER A 111 3.80 -2.70 -12.37
CA SER A 111 2.85 -3.50 -13.17
C SER A 111 1.47 -3.62 -12.51
N LEU A 112 1.34 -3.27 -11.23
CA LEU A 112 0.06 -3.19 -10.51
C LEU A 112 -0.54 -1.78 -10.50
N LEU A 113 0.03 -0.83 -11.24
CA LEU A 113 -0.55 0.50 -11.34
C LEU A 113 -1.72 0.52 -12.35
N PRO A 114 -2.79 1.27 -12.04
CA PRO A 114 -3.88 1.51 -12.99
C PRO A 114 -3.39 2.36 -14.19
N PRO A 115 -4.15 2.38 -15.30
CA PRO A 115 -3.83 3.20 -16.47
C PRO A 115 -3.83 4.72 -16.20
N SER A 116 -4.79 5.23 -15.42
CA SER A 116 -4.81 6.62 -14.96
C SER A 116 -4.20 6.71 -13.57
N TRP A 117 -3.38 7.74 -13.36
CA TRP A 117 -2.74 8.02 -12.08
C TRP A 117 -3.29 9.27 -11.40
N ASP A 118 -4.53 9.66 -11.74
CA ASP A 118 -5.22 10.68 -10.96
C ASP A 118 -5.38 10.21 -9.51
N TYR A 119 -5.20 11.12 -8.55
CA TYR A 119 -5.07 10.76 -7.14
C TYR A 119 -5.69 11.80 -6.20
N TRP A 120 -5.94 11.37 -4.97
CA TRP A 120 -6.09 12.25 -3.81
C TRP A 120 -4.81 12.18 -2.98
N THR A 121 -4.47 13.26 -2.26
CA THR A 121 -3.28 13.25 -1.40
C THR A 121 -3.49 14.03 -0.12
N TYR A 122 -3.06 13.47 1.00
CA TYR A 122 -3.18 14.11 2.32
C TYR A 122 -2.04 13.67 3.26
N PRO A 123 -1.67 14.51 4.24
CA PRO A 123 -0.78 14.08 5.32
C PRO A 123 -1.53 13.15 6.29
N GLY A 124 -0.92 12.02 6.63
CA GLY A 124 -1.50 11.02 7.52
C GLY A 124 -0.43 10.17 8.23
N SER A 125 -0.85 9.00 8.70
CA SER A 125 0.01 8.08 9.45
C SER A 125 0.21 6.74 8.77
N LEU A 126 1.13 5.95 9.32
CA LEU A 126 1.10 4.50 9.13
C LEU A 126 -0.25 3.94 9.60
N THR A 127 -0.79 2.96 8.87
CA THR A 127 -2.03 2.25 9.24
C THR A 127 -1.78 1.05 10.17
N VAL A 128 -0.52 0.75 10.44
CA VAL A 128 -0.07 -0.26 11.40
C VAL A 128 0.74 0.38 12.52
N PRO A 129 0.69 -0.15 13.76
CA PRO A 129 1.52 0.33 14.86
C PRO A 129 3.00 0.51 14.44
N PRO A 130 3.65 1.61 14.85
CA PRO A 130 3.24 2.56 15.90
C PRO A 130 2.39 3.76 15.43
N LEU A 131 1.71 3.68 14.28
CA LEU A 131 0.78 4.71 13.78
C LEU A 131 1.42 6.11 13.66
N LEU A 132 2.70 6.17 13.28
CA LEU A 132 3.45 7.42 13.17
C LEU A 132 2.85 8.30 12.08
N GLU A 133 2.58 9.58 12.40
CA GLU A 133 2.10 10.62 11.48
C GLU A 133 3.22 11.14 10.57
N SER A 134 3.83 10.23 9.81
CA SER A 134 5.00 10.47 8.94
C SER A 134 4.73 10.25 7.46
N VAL A 135 3.46 10.06 7.08
CA VAL A 135 3.08 9.60 5.73
C VAL A 135 2.43 10.71 4.92
N THR A 136 2.97 10.99 3.74
CA THR A 136 2.20 11.63 2.66
C THR A 136 1.45 10.54 1.88
N TRP A 137 0.14 10.47 2.04
CA TRP A 137 -0.72 9.55 1.31
C TRP A 137 -0.95 10.03 -0.11
N ILE A 138 -0.89 9.10 -1.07
CA ILE A 138 -1.23 9.32 -2.48
C ILE A 138 -2.16 8.16 -2.87
N VAL A 139 -3.47 8.39 -2.87
CA VAL A 139 -4.47 7.35 -3.14
C VAL A 139 -4.95 7.49 -4.58
N LEU A 140 -4.68 6.50 -5.42
CA LEU A 140 -5.09 6.51 -6.83
C LEU A 140 -6.60 6.35 -6.95
N LYS A 141 -7.21 7.19 -7.79
CA LYS A 141 -8.67 7.22 -8.00
C LYS A 141 -9.16 6.01 -8.78
N GLN A 142 -8.36 5.54 -9.73
CA GLN A 142 -8.73 4.39 -10.56
C GLN A 142 -8.34 3.08 -9.86
N PRO A 143 -9.31 2.20 -9.54
CA PRO A 143 -9.00 0.88 -9.01
C PRO A 143 -8.41 -0.03 -10.10
N ILE A 144 -7.70 -1.07 -9.68
CA ILE A 144 -7.35 -2.19 -10.54
C ILE A 144 -8.36 -3.33 -10.38
N ASN A 145 -8.66 -4.02 -11.47
CA ASN A 145 -9.50 -5.21 -11.43
C ASN A 145 -8.71 -6.41 -10.92
N ILE A 146 -9.38 -7.27 -10.17
CA ILE A 146 -8.91 -8.58 -9.72
C ILE A 146 -10.08 -9.58 -9.79
N SER A 147 -9.83 -10.86 -10.06
CA SER A 147 -10.92 -11.84 -10.06
C SER A 147 -11.29 -12.27 -8.63
N SER A 148 -12.55 -12.70 -8.41
CA SER A 148 -12.97 -13.26 -7.12
C SER A 148 -12.12 -14.45 -6.68
N GLN A 149 -11.55 -15.21 -7.63
CA GLN A 149 -10.60 -16.30 -7.31
C GLN A 149 -9.30 -15.76 -6.71
N GLN A 150 -8.79 -14.64 -7.21
CA GLN A 150 -7.58 -14.01 -6.67
C GLN A 150 -7.81 -13.43 -5.27
N VAL A 151 -8.97 -12.81 -5.03
CA VAL A 151 -9.38 -12.39 -3.67
C VAL A 151 -9.46 -13.59 -2.75
N HIS A 152 -10.11 -14.67 -3.17
CA HIS A 152 -10.27 -15.85 -2.34
C HIS A 152 -8.93 -16.45 -1.89
N LEU A 153 -7.91 -16.45 -2.76
CA LEU A 153 -6.55 -16.87 -2.41
C LEU A 153 -5.93 -15.99 -1.32
N LEU A 154 -6.16 -14.68 -1.33
CA LEU A 154 -5.73 -13.77 -0.26
C LEU A 154 -6.47 -14.09 1.05
N THR A 155 -7.79 -14.30 1.00
CA THR A 155 -8.60 -14.61 2.20
C THR A 155 -8.26 -15.94 2.86
N ASN A 156 -7.60 -16.85 2.14
CA ASN A 156 -7.15 -18.15 2.66
C ASN A 156 -5.85 -18.09 3.47
N LEU A 157 -5.17 -16.93 3.49
CA LEU A 157 -4.06 -16.71 4.42
C LEU A 157 -4.60 -16.50 5.85
N PRO A 158 -3.88 -16.95 6.88
CA PRO A 158 -4.26 -16.65 8.26
C PRO A 158 -4.34 -15.13 8.49
N ARG A 159 -5.33 -14.67 9.27
CA ARG A 159 -5.56 -13.23 9.55
C ARG A 159 -4.37 -12.46 10.10
N GLU A 160 -3.37 -13.16 10.64
CA GLU A 160 -2.13 -12.57 11.17
C GLU A 160 -1.07 -12.29 10.10
N GLN A 161 -1.40 -12.46 8.82
CA GLN A 161 -0.44 -12.35 7.73
C GLN A 161 -0.68 -11.14 6.84
N LEU A 162 0.25 -10.18 6.90
CA LEU A 162 0.45 -9.19 5.85
C LEU A 162 1.33 -9.84 4.76
N ALA A 163 0.78 -10.03 3.56
CA ALA A 163 1.59 -10.44 2.41
C ALA A 163 2.49 -9.26 2.03
N THR A 164 3.73 -9.27 2.53
CA THR A 164 4.70 -8.18 2.35
C THR A 164 5.81 -8.63 1.41
N CYS A 165 6.06 -7.85 0.36
CA CYS A 165 7.22 -8.04 -0.51
C CYS A 165 8.20 -6.90 -0.27
N SER A 166 9.46 -7.23 0.04
CA SER A 166 10.52 -6.23 0.30
C SER A 166 11.75 -6.47 -0.56
N ASN A 167 12.39 -5.38 -0.98
CA ASN A 167 13.65 -5.40 -1.74
C ASN A 167 14.90 -5.57 -0.85
N THR A 168 14.74 -5.77 0.46
CA THR A 168 15.87 -5.98 1.39
C THR A 168 15.69 -7.26 2.19
N ALA A 169 16.79 -7.98 2.44
CA ALA A 169 16.82 -9.22 3.22
C ALA A 169 16.55 -9.04 4.73
N HIS A 170 16.08 -7.87 5.18
CA HIS A 170 15.76 -7.60 6.58
C HIS A 170 14.30 -7.17 6.69
N SER A 171 13.43 -8.16 6.88
CA SER A 171 12.03 -7.98 7.27
C SER A 171 11.99 -7.92 8.79
N PHE A 172 11.70 -6.74 9.36
CA PHE A 172 11.29 -6.68 10.76
C PHE A 172 9.81 -7.06 10.82
N GLY A 173 9.56 -8.34 11.06
CA GLY A 173 8.24 -8.79 11.50
C GLY A 173 8.10 -8.50 12.99
N TYR A 174 7.22 -7.58 13.35
CA TYR A 174 6.75 -7.46 14.72
C TYR A 174 5.28 -7.04 14.73
N CYS A 175 4.40 -8.01 15.02
CA CYS A 175 3.02 -7.76 15.45
C CYS A 175 2.99 -7.85 16.98
N PRO A 176 2.85 -6.76 17.73
CA PRO A 176 2.58 -6.81 19.15
C PRO A 176 1.08 -6.67 19.39
N ASP A 177 0.29 -7.72 19.18
CA ASP A 177 -1.04 -7.83 19.79
C ASP A 177 -1.39 -9.32 20.02
N PRO A 178 -1.69 -9.74 21.26
CA PRO A 178 -2.14 -11.10 21.57
C PRO A 178 -3.54 -11.47 21.02
N SER A 179 -4.28 -10.53 20.41
CA SER A 179 -5.67 -10.73 20.00
C SER A 179 -5.90 -11.12 18.53
N GLY A 180 -4.85 -11.18 17.70
CA GLY A 180 -4.97 -11.74 16.34
C GLY A 180 -5.90 -10.96 15.38
N LEU A 181 -6.15 -9.68 15.64
CA LEU A 181 -6.94 -8.78 14.81
C LEU A 181 -6.11 -7.54 14.48
N CYS A 182 -5.66 -7.38 13.24
CA CYS A 182 -5.31 -6.05 12.72
C CYS A 182 -6.49 -5.57 11.87
N PHE A 183 -7.53 -5.08 12.56
CA PHE A 183 -8.36 -4.02 12.02
C PHE A 183 -7.83 -2.73 12.64
N CYS A 184 -7.50 -1.73 11.83
CA CYS A 184 -7.43 -0.36 12.32
C CYS A 184 -8.63 0.42 11.76
N SER A 185 -9.80 0.23 12.38
CA SER A 185 -10.71 1.36 12.60
C SER A 185 -10.03 2.26 13.62
N CYS A 186 -9.93 3.57 13.39
CA CYS A 186 -9.38 4.50 14.36
C CYS A 186 -10.20 4.45 15.66
N GLN A 187 -9.81 3.63 16.64
CA GLN A 187 -10.40 3.70 17.97
C GLN A 187 -9.81 4.90 18.70
N GLY A 188 -10.51 6.03 18.58
CA GLY A 188 -10.31 7.22 19.43
C GLY A 188 -9.89 8.51 18.71
N GLY A 189 -9.74 8.52 17.37
CA GLY A 189 -9.33 9.72 16.66
C GLY A 189 -9.70 9.72 15.16
N ARG A 190 -10.88 10.27 14.85
CA ARG A 190 -11.30 10.76 13.52
C ARG A 190 -11.15 9.79 12.34
N GLU A 191 -11.97 8.74 12.28
CA GLU A 191 -12.34 8.11 10.98
C GLU A 191 -12.91 9.15 9.99
N GLU A 192 -13.55 10.21 10.50
CA GLU A 192 -14.06 11.34 9.70
C GLU A 192 -13.02 11.99 8.77
N LYS A 193 -11.72 12.03 9.13
CA LYS A 193 -10.74 12.83 8.38
C LYS A 193 -10.36 12.27 7.01
N VAL A 194 -10.32 10.94 6.85
CA VAL A 194 -9.87 10.31 5.59
C VAL A 194 -10.98 10.41 4.54
N GLU A 195 -12.21 10.08 4.93
CA GLU A 195 -13.39 10.25 4.07
C GLU A 195 -13.65 11.72 3.76
N GLU A 196 -13.62 12.60 4.76
CA GLU A 196 -13.80 14.04 4.55
C GLU A 196 -12.75 14.59 3.58
N PHE A 197 -11.51 14.09 3.62
CA PHE A 197 -10.47 14.55 2.69
C PHE A 197 -10.68 14.04 1.26
N ILE A 198 -10.98 12.75 1.05
CA ILE A 198 -11.24 12.18 -0.28
C ILE A 198 -12.49 12.84 -0.90
N ASN A 199 -13.52 13.07 -0.09
CA ASN A 199 -14.78 13.68 -0.51
C ASN A 199 -14.67 15.21 -0.65
N SER A 200 -13.71 15.85 0.05
CA SER A 200 -13.33 17.24 -0.20
C SER A 200 -12.60 17.32 -1.54
N LYS A 201 -13.28 17.86 -2.55
CA LYS A 201 -12.73 18.00 -3.91
C LYS A 201 -11.48 18.89 -3.90
N GLN A 202 -10.29 18.29 -3.77
CA GLN A 202 -9.04 18.92 -4.19
C GLN A 202 -9.12 19.12 -5.72
N PRO A 203 -8.64 20.26 -6.25
CA PRO A 203 -8.62 20.47 -7.70
C PRO A 203 -7.86 19.33 -8.37
N GLU A 204 -8.37 18.85 -9.50
CA GLU A 204 -7.72 17.84 -10.34
C GLU A 204 -6.26 18.24 -10.56
N GLN A 205 -5.34 17.55 -9.89
CA GLN A 205 -3.91 17.67 -10.11
C GLN A 205 -3.52 16.51 -11.03
N PRO A 206 -3.55 16.67 -12.35
CA PRO A 206 -3.06 15.64 -13.25
C PRO A 206 -1.56 15.44 -12.98
N LEU A 207 -1.12 14.18 -12.93
CA LEU A 207 0.30 13.84 -12.85
C LEU A 207 1.03 14.11 -14.19
N ARG A 208 1.08 15.37 -14.64
CA ARG A 208 1.98 15.76 -15.73
C ARG A 208 3.39 15.92 -15.16
N GLY A 209 4.21 14.88 -15.33
CA GLY A 209 5.64 14.92 -14.98
C GLY A 209 6.16 13.74 -14.17
N TRP A 210 5.35 12.71 -13.91
CA TRP A 210 5.87 11.48 -13.30
C TRP A 210 6.70 10.68 -14.31
N GLY A 211 8.01 10.93 -14.30
CA GLY A 211 8.99 9.99 -14.81
C GLY A 211 9.31 8.98 -13.72
N GLY A 212 8.74 7.77 -13.82
CA GLY A 212 9.45 6.60 -13.33
C GLY A 212 10.69 6.45 -14.20
N GLU A 213 11.76 7.16 -13.87
CA GLU A 213 12.96 7.13 -14.69
C GLU A 213 13.65 5.78 -14.48
N ARG A 214 13.57 4.96 -15.53
CA ARG A 214 14.39 3.77 -15.73
C ARG A 214 15.82 4.25 -16.00
N TYR A 215 16.63 4.44 -14.97
CA TYR A 215 18.07 4.71 -15.08
C TYR A 215 18.93 3.47 -14.90
#